data_AF-A0A7C1VAL1-F1
#
_entry.id   AF-A0A7C1VAL1-F1
#
_cell.length_a   1.000
_cell.length_b   1.000
_cell.length_c   1.000
_cell.angle_alpha   90.00
_cell.angle_beta   90.00
_cell.angle_gamma   90.00
#
_symmetry.space_group_name_H-M   'P 1'
#
loop_
_entity.id
_entity.type
_entity.pdbx_description
1 polymer ?
#
loop_
_entity_poly.entity_id
_entity_poly.type
_entity_poly.pdbx_seq_one_letter_code
_entity_poly.pdbx_strand_id
1 'polypeptide(L)'
;MVHAHAGNATEMLKKKFSQKKYHHPVIGHFADKSVQFKSIIEASKVTGLHPTLIFEACIGKIFKAQNTYWEYVKGNHYIKYKAYYINAQESYTRVGGFNG
;
A
#
# COMPACT_ATOMS: atom_id res chain seq x y z
N MET A 1 34.78 8.41 -11.14
CA MET A 1 33.84 7.64 -12.00
C MET A 1 32.66 7.19 -11.14
N VAL A 2 31.50 7.80 -11.33
CA VAL A 2 30.31 7.71 -10.44
C VAL A 2 29.18 6.99 -11.17
N HIS A 3 29.21 5.66 -11.28
CA HIS A 3 28.12 4.91 -11.93
C HIS A 3 27.71 3.59 -11.25
N ALA A 4 28.26 3.23 -10.08
CA ALA A 4 27.98 1.92 -9.45
C ALA A 4 26.69 1.85 -8.58
N HIS A 5 26.08 2.96 -8.18
CA HIS A 5 24.99 2.95 -7.19
C HIS A 5 23.57 2.72 -7.77
N ALA A 6 23.31 3.10 -9.03
CA ALA A 6 21.95 3.08 -9.61
C ALA A 6 21.43 1.67 -9.94
N GLY A 7 22.33 0.75 -10.30
CA GLY A 7 21.97 -0.65 -10.63
C GLY A 7 21.40 -1.41 -9.43
N ASN A 8 21.95 -1.18 -8.23
CA ASN A 8 21.51 -1.83 -7.00
C ASN A 8 20.09 -1.37 -6.60
N ALA A 9 19.83 -0.06 -6.62
CA ALA A 9 18.52 0.49 -6.24
C ALA A 9 17.37 -0.01 -7.14
N THR A 10 17.61 -0.10 -8.45
CA THR A 10 16.60 -0.56 -9.41
C THR A 10 16.25 -2.03 -9.21
N GLU A 11 17.25 -2.87 -8.97
CA GLU A 11 17.05 -4.30 -8.66
C GLU A 11 16.34 -4.50 -7.33
N MET A 12 16.67 -3.71 -6.30
CA MET A 12 15.95 -3.73 -5.03
C MET A 12 14.47 -3.35 -5.19
N LEU A 13 14.16 -2.34 -6.01
CA LEU A 13 12.78 -1.94 -6.30
C LEU A 13 12.02 -3.02 -7.07
N LYS A 14 12.64 -3.63 -8.09
CA LYS A 14 12.03 -4.78 -8.80
C LYS A 14 11.72 -5.92 -7.84
N LYS A 15 12.67 -6.28 -6.99
CA LYS A 15 12.50 -7.33 -5.96
C LYS A 15 11.42 -6.97 -4.94
N LYS A 16 11.28 -5.69 -4.60
CA LYS A 16 10.22 -5.21 -3.70
C LYS A 16 8.85 -5.34 -4.36
N PHE A 17 8.73 -4.89 -5.60
CA PHE A 17 7.46 -4.83 -6.32
C PHE A 17 7.04 -6.15 -6.96
N SER A 18 7.91 -7.16 -7.01
CA SER A 18 7.52 -8.54 -7.36
C SER A 18 6.76 -9.26 -6.24
N GLN A 19 6.69 -8.67 -5.04
CA GLN A 19 5.94 -9.27 -3.92
C GLN A 19 4.44 -9.33 -4.23
N LYS A 20 3.82 -10.49 -3.93
CA LYS A 20 2.40 -10.79 -4.18
C LYS A 20 1.44 -9.68 -3.76
N LYS A 21 1.73 -8.98 -2.66
CA LYS A 21 0.90 -7.88 -2.13
C LYS A 21 0.62 -6.75 -3.13
N TYR A 22 1.53 -6.51 -4.08
CA TYR A 22 1.38 -5.47 -5.11
C TYR A 22 0.60 -5.96 -6.35
N HIS A 23 0.30 -7.25 -6.43
CA HIS A 23 -0.39 -7.87 -7.56
C HIS A 23 -1.87 -8.20 -7.26
N HIS A 24 -2.42 -7.66 -6.16
CA HIS A 24 -3.83 -7.83 -5.81
C HIS A 24 -4.72 -6.74 -6.43
N PRO A 25 -5.92 -7.09 -6.92
CA PRO A 25 -6.87 -6.13 -7.44
C PRO A 25 -7.31 -5.09 -6.40
N VAL A 26 -7.46 -3.84 -6.84
CA VAL A 26 -7.82 -2.70 -5.99
C VAL A 26 -8.86 -1.82 -6.68
N ILE A 27 -9.60 -1.06 -5.89
CA ILE A 27 -10.53 -0.03 -6.35
C ILE A 27 -9.99 1.32 -5.87
N GLY A 28 -9.87 2.26 -6.81
CA GLY A 28 -9.59 3.67 -6.52
C GLY A 28 -10.88 4.48 -6.63
N HIS A 29 -11.27 5.15 -5.55
CA HIS A 29 -12.41 6.08 -5.53
C HIS A 29 -11.89 7.50 -5.78
N PHE A 30 -12.01 7.94 -7.03
CA PHE A 30 -11.72 9.30 -7.46
C PHE A 30 -12.93 10.20 -7.23
N ALA A 31 -12.74 11.52 -7.44
CA ALA A 31 -13.80 12.50 -7.18
C ALA A 31 -15.07 12.26 -8.01
N ASP A 32 -14.93 11.76 -9.23
CA ASP A 32 -16.01 11.57 -10.20
C ASP A 32 -16.51 10.11 -10.28
N LYS A 33 -15.64 9.13 -10.01
CA LYS A 33 -15.95 7.71 -10.20
C LYS A 33 -15.06 6.78 -9.40
N SER A 34 -15.51 5.54 -9.29
CA SER A 34 -14.69 4.43 -8.79
C SER A 34 -14.18 3.60 -9.97
N VAL A 35 -12.88 3.28 -9.98
CA VAL A 35 -12.25 2.46 -11.02
C VAL A 35 -11.59 1.25 -10.38
N GLN A 36 -11.93 0.07 -10.88
CA GLN A 36 -11.26 -1.17 -10.49
C GLN A 36 -10.02 -1.40 -11.36
N PHE A 37 -8.91 -1.74 -10.70
CA PHE A 37 -7.66 -2.16 -11.30
C PHE A 37 -7.40 -3.63 -10.94
N LYS A 38 -6.79 -4.37 -11.86
CA LYS A 38 -6.35 -5.77 -11.69
C LYS A 38 -5.23 -5.89 -10.66
N SER A 39 -4.45 -4.83 -10.44
CA SER A 39 -3.39 -4.81 -9.43
C SER A 39 -2.99 -3.42 -8.95
N ILE A 40 -2.29 -3.33 -7.81
CA ILE A 40 -1.62 -2.09 -7.37
C ILE A 40 -0.59 -1.61 -8.40
N ILE A 41 0.14 -2.52 -9.05
CA ILE A 41 1.10 -2.14 -10.10
C ILE A 41 0.41 -1.50 -11.31
N GLU A 42 -0.74 -2.03 -11.73
CA GLU A 42 -1.53 -1.42 -12.80
C GLU A 42 -2.07 -0.05 -12.38
N ALA A 43 -2.64 0.06 -11.19
CA ALA A 43 -3.11 1.33 -10.63
C ALA A 43 -1.98 2.38 -10.57
N SER A 44 -0.78 1.97 -10.13
CA SER A 44 0.41 2.82 -10.09
C SER A 44 0.80 3.35 -11.47
N LYS A 45 0.79 2.49 -12.49
CA LYS A 45 1.11 2.90 -13.88
C LYS A 45 0.10 3.91 -14.44
N VAL A 46 -1.19 3.74 -14.14
CA VAL A 46 -2.25 4.63 -14.63
C VAL A 46 -2.26 5.96 -13.88
N THR A 47 -2.04 5.94 -12.57
CA THR A 47 -2.19 7.14 -11.72
C THR A 47 -0.88 7.90 -11.47
N GLY A 48 0.27 7.29 -11.77
CA GLY A 48 1.58 7.82 -11.40
C GLY A 48 1.89 7.74 -9.89
N LEU A 49 1.00 7.16 -9.09
CA LEU A 49 1.22 6.97 -7.66
C LEU A 49 2.23 5.87 -7.40
N HIS A 50 3.07 6.07 -6.38
CA HIS A 50 4.01 5.04 -5.95
C HIS A 50 3.25 3.81 -5.37
N PRO A 51 3.61 2.56 -5.74
CA PRO A 51 2.87 1.36 -5.30
C PRO A 51 2.74 1.22 -3.78
N THR A 52 3.73 1.69 -3.02
CA THR A 52 3.66 1.70 -1.56
C THR A 52 2.53 2.59 -1.03
N LEU A 53 2.25 3.74 -1.64
CA LEU A 53 1.20 4.64 -1.15
C LEU A 53 -0.19 4.02 -1.36
N ILE A 54 -0.42 3.41 -2.52
CA ILE A 54 -1.66 2.69 -2.79
C ILE A 54 -1.84 1.55 -1.78
N PHE A 55 -0.78 0.76 -1.57
CA PHE A 55 -0.78 -0.31 -0.56
C PHE A 55 -1.12 0.20 0.84
N GLU A 56 -0.46 1.26 1.29
CA GLU A 56 -0.67 1.83 2.63
C GLU A 56 -2.08 2.40 2.82
N ALA A 57 -2.67 2.95 1.76
CA ALA A 57 -4.07 3.39 1.77
C ALA A 57 -5.02 2.20 1.88
N CYS A 58 -4.82 1.12 1.10
CA CYS A 58 -5.68 -0.07 1.15
C CYS A 58 -5.75 -0.76 2.52
N ILE A 59 -4.68 -0.67 3.31
CA ILE A 59 -4.59 -1.28 4.65
C ILE A 59 -5.01 -0.31 5.77
N GLY A 60 -5.36 0.93 5.43
CA GLY A 60 -5.75 1.97 6.39
C GLY A 60 -4.59 2.59 7.16
N LYS A 61 -3.33 2.40 6.75
CA LYS A 61 -2.17 3.05 7.38
C LYS A 61 -2.15 4.55 7.06
N ILE A 62 -2.58 4.93 5.87
CA ILE A 62 -2.85 6.32 5.49
C ILE A 62 -4.31 6.45 5.05
N PHE A 63 -4.91 7.62 5.29
CA PHE A 63 -6.32 7.85 4.99
C PHE A 63 -6.63 7.84 3.48
N LYS A 64 -5.74 8.45 2.68
CA LYS A 64 -5.82 8.52 1.23
C LYS A 64 -4.43 8.60 0.62
N ALA A 65 -4.27 8.11 -0.61
CA ALA A 65 -3.08 8.35 -1.41
C ALA A 65 -3.37 9.53 -2.35
N GLN A 66 -2.72 10.67 -2.09
CA GLN A 66 -3.08 11.97 -2.66
C GLN A 66 -4.57 12.31 -2.43
N ASN A 67 -5.40 12.33 -3.48
CA ASN A 67 -6.83 12.67 -3.41
C ASN A 67 -7.74 11.48 -3.73
N THR A 68 -7.22 10.26 -3.60
CA THR A 68 -7.95 9.03 -3.95
C THR A 68 -8.00 8.08 -2.75
N TYR A 69 -9.18 7.56 -2.45
CA TYR A 69 -9.35 6.47 -1.50
C TYR A 69 -9.08 5.14 -2.19
N TRP A 70 -8.45 4.21 -1.50
CA TRP A 70 -8.06 2.93 -2.06
C TRP A 70 -8.54 1.78 -1.18
N GLU A 71 -9.12 0.76 -1.80
CA GLU A 71 -9.49 -0.48 -1.13
C GLU A 71 -9.12 -1.69 -1.98
N TYR A 72 -8.95 -2.84 -1.35
CA TYR A 72 -8.83 -4.10 -2.08
C TYR A 72 -10.19 -4.56 -2.57
N VAL A 73 -10.24 -5.13 -3.77
CA VAL A 73 -11.43 -5.90 -4.20
C VAL A 73 -11.57 -7.07 -3.22
N LYS A 74 -12.73 -7.19 -2.56
CA LYS A 74 -12.96 -8.09 -1.41
C LYS A 74 -12.36 -9.49 -1.59
N GLY A 75 -11.69 -9.99 -0.54
CA GLY A 75 -11.11 -11.35 -0.48
C GLY A 75 -10.22 -11.55 0.76
N ASN A 76 -9.69 -12.75 0.99
CA ASN A 76 -8.90 -13.10 2.19
C ASN A 76 -7.71 -12.15 2.47
N HIS A 77 -7.11 -11.57 1.42
CA HIS A 77 -5.97 -10.67 1.56
C HIS A 77 -6.36 -9.34 2.25
N TYR A 78 -7.54 -8.79 1.95
CA TYR A 78 -8.07 -7.60 2.63
C TYR A 78 -8.16 -7.82 4.14
N ILE A 79 -8.72 -8.97 4.56
CA ILE A 79 -8.94 -9.30 5.97
C ILE A 79 -7.61 -9.43 6.71
N LYS A 80 -6.65 -10.17 6.13
CA LYS A 80 -5.35 -10.43 6.76
C LYS A 80 -4.55 -9.15 7.00
N TYR A 81 -4.45 -8.28 5.99
CA TYR A 81 -3.67 -7.06 6.13
C TYR A 81 -4.33 -6.04 7.05
N LYS A 82 -5.66 -5.90 6.96
CA LYS A 82 -6.42 -5.03 7.85
C LYS A 82 -6.23 -5.44 9.31
N ALA A 83 -6.38 -6.73 9.63
CA ALA A 83 -6.17 -7.25 10.98
C ALA A 83 -4.74 -7.03 11.48
N TYR A 84 -3.72 -7.34 10.65
CA TYR A 84 -2.32 -7.14 11.01
C TYR A 84 -2.02 -5.67 11.36
N TYR A 85 -2.48 -4.72 10.53
CA TYR A 85 -2.20 -3.31 10.74
C TYR A 85 -3.04 -2.66 11.84
N ILE A 86 -4.29 -3.10 12.06
CA ILE A 86 -5.07 -2.71 13.25
C ILE A 86 -4.32 -3.15 14.51
N ASN A 87 -3.89 -4.41 14.59
CA ASN A 87 -3.15 -4.91 15.76
C ASN A 87 -1.82 -4.18 15.95
N ALA A 88 -1.10 -3.86 14.87
CA ALA A 88 0.14 -3.11 14.94
C ALA A 88 -0.09 -1.66 15.41
N GLN A 89 -1.17 -1.02 14.96
CA GLN A 89 -1.58 0.30 15.41
C GLN A 89 -1.98 0.28 16.89
N GLU A 90 -2.79 -0.69 17.31
CA GLU A 90 -3.15 -0.90 18.72
C GLU A 90 -1.91 -1.12 19.59
N SER A 91 -0.97 -1.95 19.12
CA SER A 91 0.29 -2.24 19.81
C SER A 91 1.19 -0.99 19.92
N TYR A 92 1.21 -0.13 18.91
CA TYR A 92 1.91 1.16 18.96
C TYR A 92 1.24 2.15 19.93
N THR A 93 -0.09 2.16 19.99
CA THR A 93 -0.85 2.99 20.93
C THR A 93 -0.82 2.46 22.37
N ARG A 94 -0.44 1.20 22.59
CA ARG A 94 -0.25 0.58 23.92
C ARG A 94 1.14 0.82 24.53
N VAL A 95 1.76 1.97 24.24
CA VAL A 95 2.90 2.49 25.03
C VAL A 95 2.36 3.62 25.91
N GLY A 96 1.61 3.24 26.94
CA GLY A 96 0.92 4.19 27.82
C GLY A 96 0.35 3.54 29.07
N GLY A 97 1.05 2.54 29.62
CA GLY A 97 0.86 2.16 31.01
C GLY A 97 1.55 3.19 31.89
N PHE A 98 0.81 4.23 32.28
CA PHE A 98 1.23 5.12 33.36
C PHE A 98 1.22 4.30 34.65
N ASN A 99 2.38 4.08 35.26
CA ASN A 99 2.45 3.60 36.64
C ASN A 99 1.85 4.69 37.53
N GLY A 100 0.68 4.41 38.10
CA GLY A 100 0.03 5.19 39.14
C GLY A 100 -0.67 4.25 40.08
#